data_AF-A0A2D8R0E1-F1
#
_entry.id   AF-A0A2D8R0E1-F1
#
_cell.length_a   1.000
_cell.length_b   1.000
_cell.length_c   1.000
_cell.angle_alpha   90.00
_cell.angle_beta   90.00
_cell.angle_gamma   90.00
#
_symmetry.space_group_name_H-M   'P 1'
#
loop_
_entity.id
_entity.type
_entity.pdbx_description
1 polymer ?
#
loop_
_entity_poly.entity_id
_entity_poly.type
_entity_poly.pdbx_seq_one_letter_code
_entity_poly.pdbx_strand_id
1 'polypeptide(L)'
;MVSSPAESTPDPQPRVSRMRLALHVSTTAIGLLLFVFFVRRAGIADIAAGIASVGWGFLLLLALSGFRFAMRAFAWTLCVKPSARLTFRDALKATLAGDALGNMTPLGPLVSEPAKVALVTHRIPSTDALAALAIENLFYALSVALFVTVGLIALMVRLGTGTGWWFVGGVLVAGGMMAILAVHAVMWRRLSLASRWHASLSRPWRGGWLDNSLSWLCALESRMQAAYPRKHVALGPIAVVDGLFHAAALAETYLALAFVTGSSPSWLDAFLFESVNRTIMVAFKFVPLRVGVDEASTGLFADLLQFGTATGVTIAVIRKARMLCWLAVGVPIALTRGLSATVQRPRGVTSEVGWPSALDTRGLDGKRAVIAIMARSLAEPSEIKTRLSGAIPNARDRADLYAAFIADQVRVCRSLQGVTVRLAHTPESGAKGFDTMGLRADELMPQRGRDLATRERTLFEDLFLEGFRRVIIIGSDIPSLPTHILEEAVRCLATPGRVVLGPAEDGGYYLIGLRRAGASSSIPDLFSNVRWSTPWTLVDTVAAAERSGTIVKLVEPWYDVDDQAGLEKLRNHLNDTDRAAAAPATAAALRKIF
;
A
#
# COMPACT_ATOMS: atom_id res chain seq x y z
N MET A 1 -40.34 41.32 -0.56
CA MET A 1 -40.35 40.17 -1.49
C MET A 1 -39.14 39.33 -1.17
N VAL A 2 -39.37 38.13 -0.64
CA VAL A 2 -38.36 37.15 -0.24
C VAL A 2 -37.90 36.39 -1.48
N SER A 3 -36.63 36.44 -1.82
CA SER A 3 -36.00 35.58 -2.83
C SER A 3 -35.27 34.43 -2.13
N SER A 4 -35.72 33.21 -2.43
CA SER A 4 -35.28 31.92 -1.90
C SER A 4 -33.78 31.64 -2.11
N PRO A 5 -33.08 30.97 -1.18
CA PRO A 5 -31.77 30.39 -1.45
C PRO A 5 -31.93 29.15 -2.35
N ALA A 6 -31.01 29.01 -3.31
CA ALA A 6 -30.94 27.88 -4.22
C ALA A 6 -30.64 26.57 -3.46
N GLU A 7 -31.43 25.53 -3.73
CA GLU A 7 -31.19 24.17 -3.26
C GLU A 7 -29.82 23.67 -3.73
N SER A 8 -28.95 23.36 -2.76
CA SER A 8 -27.71 22.63 -3.00
C SER A 8 -28.03 21.21 -3.45
N THR A 9 -27.74 20.88 -4.71
CA THR A 9 -27.79 19.52 -5.23
C THR A 9 -26.82 18.61 -4.43
N PRO A 10 -27.26 17.42 -3.98
CA PRO A 10 -26.41 16.54 -3.20
C PRO A 10 -25.26 15.95 -4.04
N ASP A 11 -24.07 15.99 -3.45
CA ASP A 11 -22.80 15.44 -3.94
C ASP A 11 -22.96 13.94 -4.32
N PRO A 12 -22.55 13.50 -5.52
CA PRO A 12 -22.75 12.11 -5.94
C PRO A 12 -21.85 11.17 -5.13
N GLN A 13 -22.46 10.43 -4.20
CA GLN A 13 -21.80 9.33 -3.49
C GLN A 13 -21.06 8.39 -4.46
N PRO A 14 -19.87 7.86 -4.11
CA PRO A 14 -19.20 6.84 -4.89
C PRO A 14 -20.03 5.55 -4.85
N ARG A 15 -20.94 5.42 -5.81
CA ARG A 15 -21.69 4.18 -6.03
C ARG A 15 -20.67 3.12 -6.42
N VAL A 16 -20.46 2.11 -5.57
CA VAL A 16 -19.97 0.80 -6.05
C VAL A 16 -20.86 0.47 -7.23
N SER A 17 -20.30 0.40 -8.45
CA SER A 17 -21.15 0.30 -9.63
C SER A 17 -22.04 -0.92 -9.43
N ARG A 18 -23.36 -0.76 -9.64
CA ARG A 18 -24.32 -1.85 -9.50
C ARG A 18 -23.85 -3.10 -10.28
N MET A 19 -23.10 -2.88 -11.36
CA MET A 19 -22.41 -3.89 -12.16
C MET A 19 -21.35 -4.69 -11.41
N ARG A 20 -20.50 -4.09 -10.58
CA ARG A 20 -19.49 -4.82 -9.77
C ARG A 20 -20.15 -5.63 -8.66
N LEU A 21 -21.16 -5.08 -7.99
CA LEU A 21 -21.91 -5.81 -6.98
C LEU A 21 -22.69 -6.97 -7.61
N ALA A 22 -23.35 -6.73 -8.74
CA ALA A 22 -24.05 -7.76 -9.51
C ALA A 22 -23.08 -8.86 -9.95
N LEU A 23 -21.91 -8.52 -10.49
CA LEU A 23 -20.90 -9.50 -10.89
C LEU A 23 -20.47 -10.40 -9.71
N HIS A 24 -20.22 -9.84 -8.53
CA HIS A 24 -19.83 -10.61 -7.34
C HIS A 24 -20.96 -11.51 -6.81
N VAL A 25 -22.19 -11.02 -6.82
CA VAL A 25 -23.37 -11.81 -6.42
C VAL A 25 -23.58 -12.96 -7.40
N SER A 26 -23.48 -12.68 -8.71
CA SER A 26 -23.63 -13.68 -9.77
C SER A 26 -22.56 -14.77 -9.70
N THR A 27 -21.28 -14.43 -9.52
CA THR A 27 -20.21 -15.43 -9.42
C THR A 27 -20.36 -16.31 -8.17
N THR A 28 -20.77 -15.72 -7.04
CA THR A 28 -21.04 -16.48 -5.80
C THR A 28 -22.25 -17.41 -5.97
N ALA A 29 -23.32 -16.92 -6.61
CA ALA A 29 -24.51 -17.72 -6.89
C ALA A 29 -24.20 -18.90 -7.85
N ILE A 30 -23.42 -18.66 -8.91
CA ILE A 30 -22.96 -19.71 -9.83
C ILE A 30 -22.11 -20.74 -9.09
N GLY A 31 -21.17 -20.30 -8.25
CA GLY A 31 -20.36 -21.19 -7.42
C GLY A 31 -21.22 -22.06 -6.49
N LEU A 32 -22.22 -21.47 -5.84
CA LEU A 32 -23.14 -22.21 -4.97
C LEU A 32 -24.00 -23.23 -5.75
N LEU A 33 -24.46 -22.88 -6.94
CA LEU A 33 -25.21 -23.80 -7.82
C LEU A 33 -24.33 -24.97 -8.26
N LEU A 34 -23.07 -24.70 -8.66
CA LEU A 34 -22.10 -25.75 -9.00
C LEU A 34 -21.82 -26.66 -7.80
N PHE A 35 -21.63 -26.09 -6.61
CA PHE A 35 -21.47 -26.85 -5.38
C PHE A 35 -22.64 -27.82 -5.15
N VAL A 36 -23.88 -27.30 -5.18
CA VAL A 36 -25.09 -28.12 -4.98
C VAL A 36 -25.20 -29.21 -6.06
N PHE A 37 -24.92 -28.89 -7.32
CA PHE A 37 -24.95 -29.84 -8.42
C PHE A 37 -23.96 -30.99 -8.20
N PHE A 38 -22.70 -30.70 -7.90
CA PHE A 38 -21.67 -31.73 -7.72
C PHE A 38 -21.88 -32.55 -6.45
N VAL A 39 -22.34 -31.95 -5.36
CA VAL A 39 -22.70 -32.68 -4.13
C VAL A 39 -23.86 -33.65 -4.40
N ARG A 40 -24.88 -33.22 -5.15
CA ARG A 40 -26.00 -34.11 -5.53
C ARG A 40 -25.54 -35.22 -6.47
N ARG A 41 -24.71 -34.90 -7.47
CA ARG A 41 -24.18 -35.87 -8.44
C ARG A 41 -23.27 -36.91 -7.78
N ALA A 42 -22.48 -36.50 -6.79
CA ALA A 42 -21.60 -37.38 -6.04
C ALA A 42 -22.33 -38.30 -5.05
N GLY A 43 -23.56 -37.97 -4.67
CA GLY A 43 -24.31 -38.69 -3.64
C GLY A 43 -23.98 -38.21 -2.23
N ILE A 44 -24.98 -37.67 -1.52
CA ILE A 44 -24.80 -37.13 -0.17
C ILE A 44 -24.38 -38.24 0.82
N ALA A 45 -24.95 -39.44 0.67
CA ALA A 45 -24.63 -40.58 1.52
C ALA A 45 -23.16 -41.00 1.38
N ASP A 46 -22.64 -41.06 0.15
CA ASP A 46 -21.26 -41.44 -0.12
C ASP A 46 -20.27 -40.38 0.38
N ILE A 47 -20.61 -39.09 0.23
CA ILE A 47 -19.81 -38.00 0.81
C ILE A 47 -19.80 -38.09 2.34
N ALA A 48 -20.97 -38.30 2.96
CA ALA A 48 -21.08 -38.42 4.42
C ALA A 48 -20.29 -39.62 4.95
N ALA A 49 -20.36 -40.77 4.27
CA ALA A 49 -19.59 -41.96 4.59
C ALA A 49 -18.08 -41.71 4.46
N GLY A 50 -17.63 -41.05 3.39
CA GLY A 50 -16.23 -40.69 3.19
C GLY A 50 -15.71 -39.64 4.19
N ILE A 51 -16.56 -38.73 4.68
CA ILE A 51 -16.18 -37.82 5.78
C ILE A 51 -16.07 -38.60 7.09
N ALA A 52 -17.00 -39.53 7.35
CA ALA A 52 -16.99 -40.36 8.54
C ALA A 52 -15.77 -41.29 8.59
N SER A 53 -15.32 -41.81 7.45
CA SER A 53 -14.16 -42.71 7.37
C SER A 53 -12.84 -42.02 7.75
N VAL A 54 -12.75 -40.69 7.59
CA VAL A 54 -11.58 -39.92 8.05
C VAL A 54 -11.48 -39.90 9.57
N GLY A 55 -12.62 -39.77 10.26
CA GLY A 55 -12.69 -39.76 11.73
C GLY A 55 -11.62 -38.88 12.39
N TRP A 56 -10.91 -39.44 13.37
CA TRP A 56 -9.82 -38.77 14.08
C TRP A 56 -8.58 -38.48 13.20
N GLY A 57 -8.45 -39.13 12.05
CA GLY A 57 -7.43 -38.83 11.05
C GLY A 57 -7.48 -37.38 10.56
N PHE A 58 -8.63 -36.71 10.70
CA PHE A 58 -8.76 -35.28 10.41
C PHE A 58 -7.81 -34.40 11.26
N LEU A 59 -7.52 -34.77 12.50
CA LEU A 59 -6.57 -34.03 13.34
C LEU A 59 -5.14 -34.07 12.78
N LEU A 60 -4.75 -35.21 12.18
CA LEU A 60 -3.46 -35.35 11.52
C LEU A 60 -3.39 -34.48 10.26
N LEU A 61 -4.46 -34.44 9.45
CA LEU A 61 -4.57 -33.54 8.31
C LEU A 61 -4.49 -32.07 8.76
N LEU A 62 -5.19 -31.72 9.85
CA LEU A 62 -5.15 -30.38 10.43
C LEU A 62 -3.74 -30.00 10.89
N ALA A 63 -3.02 -30.91 11.55
CA ALA A 63 -1.65 -30.72 12.00
C ALA A 63 -0.68 -30.52 10.83
N LEU A 64 -0.78 -31.32 9.75
CA LEU A 64 0.02 -31.15 8.54
C LEU A 64 -0.22 -29.78 7.89
N SER A 65 -1.47 -29.32 7.84
CA SER A 65 -1.76 -27.96 7.35
C SER A 65 -1.23 -26.87 8.28
N GLY A 66 -1.25 -27.07 9.59
CA GLY A 66 -0.61 -26.15 10.54
C GLY A 66 0.89 -26.05 10.35
N PHE A 67 1.55 -27.20 10.13
CA PHE A 67 2.96 -27.28 9.80
C PHE A 67 3.29 -26.50 8.52
N ARG A 68 2.42 -26.57 7.50
CA ARG A 68 2.58 -25.75 6.29
C ARG A 68 2.54 -24.24 6.57
N PHE A 69 1.65 -23.76 7.44
CA PHE A 69 1.66 -22.36 7.87
C PHE A 69 2.93 -21.99 8.63
N ALA A 70 3.43 -22.89 9.48
CA ALA A 70 4.70 -22.71 10.19
C ALA A 70 5.88 -22.60 9.22
N MET A 71 5.98 -23.46 8.19
CA MET A 71 7.05 -23.37 7.20
C MET A 71 7.05 -22.03 6.46
N ARG A 72 5.88 -21.55 6.02
CA ARG A 72 5.77 -20.22 5.39
C ARG A 72 6.19 -19.09 6.32
N ALA A 73 5.73 -19.12 7.57
CA ALA A 73 6.12 -18.12 8.56
C ALA A 73 7.62 -18.14 8.85
N PHE A 74 8.22 -19.33 8.92
CA PHE A 74 9.65 -19.49 9.14
C PHE A 74 10.48 -19.03 7.94
N ALA A 75 10.08 -19.38 6.71
CA ALA A 75 10.69 -18.88 5.48
C ALA A 75 10.69 -17.34 5.44
N TRP A 76 9.58 -16.72 5.84
CA TRP A 76 9.51 -15.26 5.93
C TRP A 76 10.51 -14.69 6.94
N THR A 77 10.69 -15.31 8.12
CA THR A 77 11.70 -14.86 9.09
C THR A 77 13.14 -14.96 8.57
N LEU A 78 13.44 -15.96 7.74
CA LEU A 78 14.76 -16.12 7.09
C LEU A 78 15.03 -15.05 6.03
N CYS A 79 13.98 -14.41 5.50
CA CYS A 79 14.09 -13.35 4.50
C CYS A 79 14.28 -11.95 5.12
N VAL A 80 14.15 -11.80 6.44
CA VAL A 80 14.33 -10.51 7.13
C VAL A 80 15.82 -10.20 7.31
N LYS A 81 16.20 -8.93 7.10
CA LYS A 81 17.60 -8.48 7.27
C LYS A 81 18.08 -8.68 8.71
N PRO A 82 19.36 -9.01 8.95
CA PRO A 82 19.89 -9.26 10.31
C PRO A 82 19.73 -8.11 11.31
N SER A 83 19.65 -6.86 10.83
CA SER A 83 19.45 -5.65 11.66
C SER A 83 18.02 -5.49 12.19
N ALA A 84 17.04 -6.21 11.62
CA ALA A 84 15.64 -6.20 12.01
C ALA A 84 15.26 -7.59 12.56
N ARG A 85 14.56 -7.66 13.69
CA ARG A 85 14.20 -8.95 14.32
C ARG A 85 12.71 -9.21 14.22
N LEU A 86 12.32 -10.11 13.31
CA LEU A 86 10.98 -10.69 13.25
C LEU A 86 10.97 -12.04 13.97
N THR A 87 10.11 -12.19 14.97
CA THR A 87 9.98 -13.48 15.67
C THR A 87 9.12 -14.44 14.86
N PHE A 88 9.40 -15.74 14.95
CA PHE A 88 8.58 -16.80 14.33
C PHE A 88 7.11 -16.71 14.77
N ARG A 89 6.85 -16.42 16.04
CA ARG A 89 5.49 -16.32 16.58
C ARG A 89 4.70 -15.17 15.95
N ASP A 90 5.34 -14.00 15.77
CA ASP A 90 4.69 -12.84 15.15
C ASP A 90 4.46 -13.09 13.66
N ALA A 91 5.44 -13.70 12.96
CA ALA A 91 5.29 -14.12 11.57
C ALA A 91 4.16 -15.15 11.40
N LEU A 92 4.05 -16.14 12.29
CA LEU A 92 3.01 -17.17 12.24
C LEU A 92 1.61 -16.58 12.43
N LYS A 93 1.43 -15.70 13.43
CA LYS A 93 0.17 -14.99 13.66
C LYS A 93 -0.24 -14.15 12.44
N ALA A 94 0.73 -13.41 11.89
CA ALA A 94 0.49 -12.59 10.70
C ALA A 94 0.13 -13.45 9.48
N THR A 95 0.82 -14.57 9.25
CA THR A 95 0.51 -15.51 8.17
C THR A 95 -0.89 -16.10 8.31
N LEU A 96 -1.28 -16.56 9.50
CA LEU A 96 -2.62 -17.10 9.76
C LEU A 96 -3.73 -16.06 9.56
N ALA A 97 -3.54 -14.84 10.08
CA ALA A 97 -4.51 -13.76 9.90
C ALA A 97 -4.61 -13.29 8.44
N GLY A 98 -3.48 -13.17 7.75
CA GLY A 98 -3.44 -12.81 6.33
C GLY A 98 -4.09 -13.85 5.45
N ASP A 99 -3.89 -15.14 5.72
CA ASP A 99 -4.55 -16.23 4.99
C ASP A 99 -6.07 -16.24 5.21
N ALA A 100 -6.52 -16.04 6.46
CA ALA A 100 -7.94 -15.93 6.78
C ALA A 100 -8.61 -14.76 6.02
N LEU A 101 -8.03 -13.57 6.06
CA LEU A 101 -8.54 -12.40 5.33
C LEU A 101 -8.50 -12.61 3.80
N GLY A 102 -7.47 -13.29 3.30
CA GLY A 102 -7.32 -13.62 1.89
C GLY A 102 -8.39 -14.56 1.36
N ASN A 103 -8.77 -15.58 2.15
CA ASN A 103 -9.78 -16.55 1.74
C ASN A 103 -11.23 -16.03 1.86
N MET A 104 -11.49 -15.02 2.69
CA MET A 104 -12.82 -14.43 2.88
C MET A 104 -13.21 -13.37 1.86
N THR A 105 -12.24 -12.80 1.14
CA THR A 105 -12.46 -11.63 0.27
C THR A 105 -12.18 -11.95 -1.20
N PRO A 106 -13.00 -11.44 -2.14
CA PRO A 106 -12.77 -11.66 -3.58
C PRO A 106 -11.49 -10.97 -4.09
N LEU A 107 -10.97 -10.01 -3.32
CA LEU A 107 -9.68 -9.35 -3.54
C LEU A 107 -8.57 -10.00 -2.69
N GLY A 108 -8.64 -11.31 -2.46
CA GLY A 108 -7.78 -12.05 -1.54
C GLY A 108 -6.30 -11.66 -1.54
N PRO A 109 -5.58 -11.67 -2.69
CA PRO A 109 -4.17 -11.25 -2.76
C PRO A 109 -3.92 -9.79 -2.37
N LEU A 110 -4.88 -8.91 -2.64
CA LEU A 110 -4.78 -7.46 -2.36
C LEU A 110 -5.03 -7.15 -0.89
N VAL A 111 -5.63 -8.08 -0.13
CA VAL A 111 -5.90 -7.92 1.31
C VAL A 111 -4.91 -8.74 2.15
N SER A 112 -4.58 -9.97 1.72
CA SER A 112 -3.79 -10.92 2.52
C SER A 112 -2.36 -10.44 2.79
N GLU A 113 -1.64 -10.00 1.77
CA GLU A 113 -0.23 -9.62 1.90
C GLU A 113 -0.05 -8.30 2.66
N PRO A 114 -0.82 -7.23 2.38
CA PRO A 114 -0.77 -6.02 3.20
C PRO A 114 -1.15 -6.27 4.66
N ALA A 115 -2.12 -7.15 4.92
CA ALA A 115 -2.50 -7.50 6.29
C ALA A 115 -1.37 -8.18 7.07
N LYS A 116 -0.63 -9.12 6.43
CA LYS A 116 0.56 -9.72 7.06
C LYS A 116 1.57 -8.65 7.46
N VAL A 117 1.89 -7.73 6.56
CA VAL A 117 2.83 -6.64 6.81
C VAL A 117 2.34 -5.75 7.95
N ALA A 118 1.08 -5.29 7.89
CA ALA A 118 0.46 -4.45 8.91
C ALA A 118 0.51 -5.06 10.32
N LEU A 119 0.40 -6.39 10.43
CA LEU A 119 0.45 -7.08 11.71
C LEU A 119 1.87 -7.16 12.32
N VAL A 120 2.92 -6.96 11.53
CA VAL A 120 4.31 -7.05 11.99
C VAL A 120 5.07 -5.72 11.98
N THR A 121 4.47 -4.64 11.48
CA THR A 121 5.07 -3.30 11.43
C THR A 121 5.42 -2.74 12.82
N HIS A 122 4.80 -3.24 13.89
CA HIS A 122 5.16 -2.91 15.27
C HIS A 122 6.51 -3.51 15.72
N ARG A 123 7.07 -4.49 14.99
CA ARG A 123 8.34 -5.16 15.29
C ARG A 123 9.47 -4.76 14.35
N ILE A 124 9.15 -4.64 13.07
CA ILE A 124 10.11 -4.35 12.00
C ILE A 124 9.56 -3.25 11.08
N PRO A 125 10.40 -2.40 10.49
CA PRO A 125 9.95 -1.38 9.55
C PRO A 125 9.11 -1.97 8.41
N SER A 126 8.08 -1.24 7.97
CA SER A 126 7.15 -1.70 6.91
C SER A 126 7.86 -2.02 5.59
N THR A 127 8.92 -1.29 5.26
CA THR A 127 9.76 -1.52 4.08
C THR A 127 10.52 -2.86 4.16
N ASP A 128 11.09 -3.18 5.33
CA ASP A 128 11.80 -4.45 5.54
C ASP A 128 10.83 -5.64 5.62
N ALA A 129 9.67 -5.46 6.26
CA ALA A 129 8.62 -6.48 6.31
C ALA A 129 8.09 -6.83 4.91
N LEU A 130 7.78 -5.79 4.12
CA LEU A 130 7.28 -5.94 2.75
C LEU A 130 8.35 -6.56 1.84
N ALA A 131 9.62 -6.15 1.97
CA ALA A 131 10.72 -6.71 1.19
C ALA A 131 10.96 -8.19 1.52
N ALA A 132 11.00 -8.55 2.81
CA ALA A 132 11.15 -9.94 3.23
C ALA A 132 9.97 -10.81 2.75
N LEU A 133 8.74 -10.29 2.84
CA LEU A 133 7.54 -10.98 2.39
C LEU A 133 7.50 -11.13 0.86
N ALA A 134 7.97 -10.12 0.13
CA ALA A 134 8.13 -10.17 -1.32
C ALA A 134 9.13 -11.26 -1.75
N ILE A 135 10.25 -11.36 -1.04
CA ILE A 135 11.27 -12.40 -1.29
C ILE A 135 10.66 -13.80 -1.01
N GLU A 136 10.03 -14.00 0.16
CA GLU A 136 9.36 -15.27 0.48
C GLU A 136 8.33 -15.67 -0.58
N ASN A 137 7.45 -14.75 -0.96
CA ASN A 137 6.44 -15.03 -1.98
C ASN A 137 7.05 -15.35 -3.36
N LEU A 138 8.22 -14.79 -3.69
CA LEU A 138 8.92 -15.09 -4.94
C LEU A 138 9.51 -16.51 -4.95
N PHE A 139 10.13 -16.93 -3.85
CA PHE A 139 10.63 -18.30 -3.67
C PHE A 139 9.47 -19.31 -3.70
N TYR A 140 8.41 -19.02 -2.95
CA TYR A 140 7.19 -19.81 -2.95
C TYR A 140 6.53 -19.89 -4.34
N ALA A 141 6.47 -18.77 -5.07
CA ALA A 141 5.91 -18.77 -6.43
C ALA A 141 6.76 -19.62 -7.39
N LEU A 142 8.09 -19.56 -7.29
CA LEU A 142 8.99 -20.38 -8.07
C LEU A 142 8.80 -21.87 -7.77
N SER A 143 8.71 -22.24 -6.49
CA SER A 143 8.56 -23.62 -6.06
C SER A 143 7.20 -24.20 -6.49
N VAL A 144 6.12 -23.41 -6.38
CA VAL A 144 4.78 -23.77 -6.88
C VAL A 144 4.77 -23.93 -8.39
N ALA A 145 5.38 -23.01 -9.14
CA ALA A 145 5.42 -23.09 -10.60
C ALA A 145 6.17 -24.35 -11.07
N LEU A 146 7.29 -24.68 -10.43
CA LEU A 146 8.00 -25.94 -10.66
C LEU A 146 7.12 -27.16 -10.33
N PHE A 147 6.49 -27.18 -9.15
CA PHE A 147 5.64 -28.30 -8.72
C PHE A 147 4.48 -28.55 -9.69
N VAL A 148 3.77 -27.49 -10.09
CA VAL A 148 2.64 -27.56 -11.03
C VAL A 148 3.10 -28.03 -12.40
N THR A 149 4.24 -27.52 -12.88
CA THR A 149 4.78 -27.89 -14.20
C THR A 149 5.19 -29.38 -14.22
N VAL A 150 5.88 -29.86 -13.19
CA VAL A 150 6.23 -31.28 -13.05
C VAL A 150 4.98 -32.15 -12.93
N GLY A 151 3.98 -31.72 -12.15
CA GLY A 151 2.71 -32.45 -12.03
C GLY A 151 1.90 -32.49 -13.32
N LEU A 152 1.93 -31.44 -14.13
CA LEU A 152 1.30 -31.43 -15.44
C LEU A 152 1.99 -32.39 -16.41
N ILE A 153 3.33 -32.41 -16.43
CA ILE A 153 4.10 -33.39 -17.21
C ILE A 153 3.75 -34.81 -16.77
N ALA A 154 3.73 -35.07 -15.46
CA ALA A 154 3.36 -36.38 -14.91
C ALA A 154 1.92 -36.79 -15.30
N LEU A 155 0.98 -35.85 -15.32
CA LEU A 155 -0.40 -36.08 -15.74
C LEU A 155 -0.45 -36.46 -17.23
N MET A 156 0.28 -35.75 -18.08
CA MET A 156 0.35 -36.05 -19.51
C MET A 156 0.91 -37.45 -19.75
N VAL A 157 1.99 -37.82 -19.07
CA VAL A 157 2.57 -39.17 -19.14
C VAL A 157 1.55 -40.23 -18.73
N ARG A 158 0.76 -39.97 -17.67
CA ARG A 158 -0.25 -40.92 -17.18
C ARG A 158 -1.44 -41.10 -18.12
N LEU A 159 -1.86 -40.03 -18.81
CA LEU A 159 -3.01 -40.07 -19.74
C LEU A 159 -2.64 -40.57 -21.15
N GLY A 160 -1.35 -40.68 -21.48
CA GLY A 160 -0.85 -41.28 -22.73
C GLY A 160 -0.97 -40.41 -23.99
N THR A 161 -0.06 -40.61 -24.95
CA THR A 161 0.15 -39.78 -26.17
C THR A 161 -0.99 -39.77 -27.20
N GLY A 162 -1.98 -40.64 -27.03
CA GLY A 162 -3.06 -40.84 -27.99
C GLY A 162 -4.27 -39.90 -27.87
N THR A 163 -4.31 -39.02 -26.87
CA THR A 163 -5.45 -38.11 -26.64
C THR A 163 -5.21 -36.73 -27.25
N GLY A 164 -6.20 -36.08 -27.88
CA GLY A 164 -6.04 -34.73 -28.47
C GLY A 164 -5.60 -33.59 -27.51
N TRP A 165 -5.36 -33.91 -26.24
CA TRP A 165 -4.95 -32.99 -25.18
C TRP A 165 -3.44 -32.70 -25.14
N TRP A 166 -2.59 -33.34 -25.96
CA TRP A 166 -1.14 -33.09 -25.98
C TRP A 166 -0.77 -31.64 -26.30
N PHE A 167 -1.49 -31.03 -27.24
CA PHE A 167 -1.28 -29.63 -27.57
C PHE A 167 -1.60 -28.72 -26.37
N VAL A 168 -2.76 -28.93 -25.74
CA VAL A 168 -3.20 -28.15 -24.57
C VAL A 168 -2.23 -28.33 -23.41
N GLY A 169 -1.83 -29.57 -23.12
CA GLY A 169 -0.84 -29.88 -22.09
C GLY A 169 0.52 -29.23 -22.39
N GLY A 170 1.00 -29.30 -23.63
CA GLY A 170 2.24 -28.66 -24.07
C GLY A 170 2.22 -27.14 -23.89
N VAL A 171 1.12 -26.47 -24.26
CA VAL A 171 0.93 -25.03 -24.04
C VAL A 171 0.98 -24.69 -22.55
N LEU A 172 0.32 -25.47 -21.70
CA LEU A 172 0.30 -25.26 -20.26
C LEU A 172 1.70 -25.49 -19.62
N VAL A 173 2.45 -26.50 -20.07
CA VAL A 173 3.84 -26.74 -19.62
C VAL A 173 4.74 -25.58 -20.05
N ALA A 174 4.62 -25.12 -21.30
CA ALA A 174 5.36 -23.95 -21.78
C ALA A 174 5.02 -22.69 -20.96
N GLY A 175 3.74 -22.49 -20.62
CA GLY A 175 3.30 -21.43 -19.72
C GLY A 175 3.95 -21.50 -18.33
N GLY A 176 3.99 -22.69 -17.73
CA GLY A 176 4.68 -22.94 -16.46
C GLY A 176 6.19 -22.65 -16.53
N MET A 177 6.85 -23.10 -17.60
CA MET A 177 8.26 -22.83 -17.85
C MET A 177 8.54 -21.32 -18.02
N MET A 178 7.69 -20.61 -18.75
CA MET A 178 7.77 -19.15 -18.88
C MET A 178 7.59 -18.45 -17.52
N ALA A 179 6.68 -18.91 -16.66
CA ALA A 179 6.51 -18.36 -15.32
C ALA A 179 7.76 -18.57 -14.46
N ILE A 180 8.37 -19.76 -14.51
CA ILE A 180 9.64 -20.08 -13.83
C ILE A 180 10.74 -19.13 -14.32
N LEU A 181 10.89 -18.98 -15.64
CA LEU A 181 11.89 -18.10 -16.24
C LEU A 181 11.64 -16.62 -15.87
N ALA A 182 10.39 -16.18 -15.82
CA ALA A 182 10.03 -14.82 -15.41
C ALA A 182 10.37 -14.55 -13.94
N VAL A 183 10.02 -15.48 -13.04
CA VAL A 183 10.37 -15.39 -11.62
C VAL A 183 11.89 -15.41 -11.43
N HIS A 184 12.59 -16.32 -12.12
CA HIS A 184 14.04 -16.37 -12.12
C HIS A 184 14.67 -15.06 -12.65
N ALA A 185 14.13 -14.48 -13.72
CA ALA A 185 14.55 -13.21 -14.28
C ALA A 185 14.35 -12.03 -13.30
N VAL A 186 13.22 -11.98 -12.59
CA VAL A 186 12.97 -10.99 -11.53
C VAL A 186 13.98 -11.16 -10.39
N MET A 187 14.22 -12.40 -9.95
CA MET A 187 15.14 -12.73 -8.85
C MET A 187 16.62 -12.47 -9.20
N TRP A 188 17.04 -12.81 -10.42
CA TRP A 188 18.46 -12.89 -10.81
C TRP A 188 18.91 -11.85 -11.83
N ARG A 189 18.01 -11.13 -12.50
CA ARG A 189 18.40 -10.16 -13.53
C ARG A 189 17.90 -8.73 -13.26
N ARG A 190 17.23 -8.48 -12.12
CA ARG A 190 16.62 -7.17 -11.78
C ARG A 190 15.79 -6.62 -12.96
N LEU A 191 15.17 -7.51 -13.73
CA LEU A 191 14.39 -7.11 -14.90
C LEU A 191 13.10 -6.46 -14.42
N SER A 192 12.81 -5.27 -14.96
CA SER A 192 11.58 -4.54 -14.69
C SER A 192 10.47 -4.98 -15.67
N LEU A 193 9.97 -6.20 -15.48
CA LEU A 193 8.94 -6.78 -16.35
C LEU A 193 7.63 -6.00 -16.24
N ALA A 194 7.18 -5.60 -15.06
CA ALA A 194 5.92 -4.86 -14.94
C ALA A 194 5.98 -3.49 -15.64
N SER A 195 7.10 -2.76 -15.50
CA SER A 195 7.28 -1.46 -16.17
C SER A 195 7.39 -1.57 -17.69
N ARG A 196 8.00 -2.65 -18.20
CA ARG A 196 8.08 -2.94 -19.64
C ARG A 196 6.73 -3.33 -20.23
N TRP A 197 5.94 -4.12 -19.51
CA TRP A 197 4.59 -4.49 -19.93
C TRP A 197 3.65 -3.28 -19.92
N HIS A 198 3.76 -2.39 -18.92
CA HIS A 198 3.04 -1.11 -18.90
C HIS A 198 3.39 -0.21 -20.10
N ALA A 199 4.66 -0.20 -20.52
CA ALA A 199 5.10 0.55 -21.70
C ALA A 199 4.64 -0.07 -23.04
N SER A 200 4.50 -1.39 -23.11
CA SER A 200 4.23 -2.14 -24.36
C SER A 200 2.75 -2.39 -24.65
N LEU A 201 1.88 -2.49 -23.63
CA LEU A 201 0.47 -2.82 -23.83
C LEU A 201 -0.28 -1.67 -24.50
N SER A 202 -0.79 -1.80 -25.74
CA SER A 202 -1.45 -0.69 -26.44
C SER A 202 -2.81 -0.31 -25.80
N ARG A 203 -3.21 0.97 -25.96
CA ARG A 203 -4.43 1.58 -25.37
C ARG A 203 -5.76 0.81 -25.52
N PRO A 204 -6.05 0.00 -26.57
CA PRO A 204 -7.37 -0.59 -26.72
C PRO A 204 -7.71 -1.66 -25.65
N TRP A 205 -6.70 -2.21 -24.98
CA TRP A 205 -6.84 -3.24 -23.94
C TRP A 205 -6.59 -2.71 -22.53
N ARG A 206 -6.27 -1.40 -22.38
CA ARG A 206 -6.05 -0.73 -21.09
C ARG A 206 -7.36 -0.23 -20.50
N GLY A 207 -8.10 -1.12 -19.85
CA GLY A 207 -9.18 -0.72 -18.95
C GLY A 207 -8.63 -0.16 -17.63
N GLY A 208 -9.35 0.74 -16.95
CA GLY A 208 -8.90 1.37 -15.70
C GLY A 208 -8.58 0.41 -14.54
N TRP A 209 -9.05 -0.84 -14.59
CA TRP A 209 -8.64 -1.89 -13.64
C TRP A 209 -7.25 -2.46 -13.95
N LEU A 210 -6.90 -2.59 -15.23
CA LEU A 210 -5.60 -3.07 -15.68
C LEU A 210 -4.50 -2.04 -15.38
N ASP A 211 -4.77 -0.74 -15.61
CA ASP A 211 -3.81 0.33 -15.33
C ASP A 211 -3.52 0.49 -13.84
N ASN A 212 -4.53 0.37 -12.97
CA ASN A 212 -4.33 0.36 -11.51
C ASN A 212 -3.53 -0.87 -11.03
N SER A 213 -3.76 -2.03 -11.66
CA SER A 213 -3.05 -3.27 -11.31
C SER A 213 -1.59 -3.25 -11.82
N LEU A 214 -1.36 -2.75 -13.04
CA LEU A 214 -0.02 -2.63 -13.65
C LEU A 214 0.83 -1.58 -12.95
N SER A 215 0.26 -0.43 -12.59
CA SER A 215 0.97 0.61 -11.82
C SER A 215 1.35 0.13 -10.41
N TRP A 216 0.46 -0.63 -9.75
CA TRP A 216 0.79 -1.32 -8.49
C TRP A 216 1.91 -2.35 -8.65
N LEU A 217 1.88 -3.17 -9.71
CA LEU A 217 2.96 -4.12 -10.02
C LEU A 217 4.30 -3.40 -10.30
N CYS A 218 4.28 -2.25 -10.96
CA CYS A 218 5.47 -1.40 -11.18
C CYS A 218 6.01 -0.80 -9.87
N ALA A 219 5.11 -0.37 -8.97
CA ALA A 219 5.48 0.15 -7.65
C ALA A 219 6.04 -0.96 -6.74
N LEU A 220 5.48 -2.17 -6.81
CA LEU A 220 5.96 -3.35 -6.11
C LEU A 220 7.35 -3.76 -6.63
N GLU A 221 7.53 -3.81 -7.95
CA GLU A 221 8.78 -4.14 -8.64
C GLU A 221 9.91 -3.17 -8.30
N SER A 222 9.66 -1.86 -8.38
CA SER A 222 10.64 -0.83 -8.05
C SER A 222 11.05 -0.84 -6.56
N ARG A 223 10.11 -1.16 -5.66
CA ARG A 223 10.38 -1.32 -4.21
C ARG A 223 11.10 -2.62 -3.88
N MET A 224 10.78 -3.72 -4.56
CA MET A 224 11.51 -5.00 -4.48
C MET A 224 12.97 -4.82 -4.91
N GLN A 225 13.22 -4.10 -6.01
CA GLN A 225 14.57 -3.87 -6.53
C GLN A 225 15.42 -2.99 -5.60
N ALA A 226 14.83 -2.00 -4.93
CA ALA A 226 15.52 -1.15 -3.96
C ALA A 226 15.90 -1.89 -2.66
N ALA A 227 15.12 -2.90 -2.28
CA ALA A 227 15.26 -3.61 -1.01
C ALA A 227 15.92 -5.00 -1.10
N TYR A 228 16.47 -5.39 -2.27
CA TYR A 228 17.13 -6.69 -2.49
C TYR A 228 18.67 -6.60 -2.43
N PRO A 229 19.30 -6.68 -1.24
CA PRO A 229 20.72 -6.96 -1.12
C PRO A 229 20.94 -8.49 -1.18
N ARG A 230 21.44 -8.97 -2.32
CA ARG A 230 21.82 -10.39 -2.57
C ARG A 230 22.74 -11.01 -1.51
N LYS A 231 23.39 -10.21 -0.67
CA LYS A 231 24.44 -10.66 0.26
C LYS A 231 23.91 -11.35 1.54
N HIS A 232 22.61 -11.31 1.84
CA HIS A 232 22.09 -11.74 3.14
C HIS A 232 21.03 -12.85 3.11
N VAL A 233 20.59 -13.30 1.92
CA VAL A 233 19.55 -14.32 1.80
C VAL A 233 20.19 -15.71 1.72
N ALA A 234 20.00 -16.53 2.76
CA ALA A 234 20.47 -17.91 2.78
C ALA A 234 19.53 -18.80 1.93
N LEU A 235 19.88 -18.97 0.66
CA LEU A 235 19.07 -19.71 -0.33
C LEU A 235 18.82 -21.16 0.06
N GLY A 236 19.82 -21.84 0.63
CA GLY A 236 19.73 -23.24 1.04
C GLY A 236 18.63 -23.48 2.07
N PRO A 237 18.65 -22.80 3.24
CA PRO A 237 17.60 -22.90 4.24
C PRO A 237 16.19 -22.62 3.70
N ILE A 238 16.01 -21.60 2.86
CA ILE A 238 14.70 -21.28 2.28
C ILE A 238 14.21 -22.42 1.37
N ALA A 239 15.08 -22.94 0.50
CA ALA A 239 14.74 -24.07 -0.37
C ALA A 239 14.37 -25.35 0.42
N VAL A 240 15.05 -25.62 1.53
CA VAL A 240 14.71 -26.74 2.43
C VAL A 240 13.33 -26.54 3.05
N VAL A 241 13.04 -25.33 3.56
CA VAL A 241 11.75 -25.01 4.17
C VAL A 241 10.60 -25.11 3.16
N ASP A 242 10.80 -24.61 1.95
CA ASP A 242 9.82 -24.77 0.84
C ASP A 242 9.65 -26.24 0.47
N GLY A 243 10.74 -27.02 0.41
CA GLY A 243 10.69 -28.47 0.19
C GLY A 243 9.85 -29.19 1.25
N LEU A 244 10.04 -28.87 2.53
CA LEU A 244 9.24 -29.41 3.64
C LEU A 244 7.76 -29.01 3.53
N PHE A 245 7.47 -27.79 3.09
CA PHE A 245 6.10 -27.35 2.81
C PHE A 245 5.43 -28.23 1.73
N HIS A 246 6.13 -28.53 0.63
CA HIS A 246 5.61 -29.38 -0.44
C HIS A 246 5.47 -30.84 0.01
N ALA A 247 6.44 -31.37 0.75
CA ALA A 247 6.37 -32.73 1.29
C ALA A 247 5.17 -32.90 2.24
N ALA A 248 4.92 -31.92 3.11
CA ALA A 248 3.75 -31.92 4.00
C ALA A 248 2.43 -31.86 3.22
N ALA A 249 2.37 -31.08 2.13
CA ALA A 249 1.17 -31.00 1.28
C ALA A 249 0.90 -32.34 0.54
N LEU A 250 1.97 -33.02 0.11
CA LEU A 250 1.89 -34.32 -0.53
C LEU A 250 1.44 -35.40 0.46
N ALA A 251 2.05 -35.46 1.65
CA ALA A 251 1.67 -36.37 2.72
C ALA A 251 0.21 -36.16 3.15
N GLU A 252 -0.22 -34.90 3.25
CA GLU A 252 -1.60 -34.55 3.58
C GLU A 252 -2.59 -35.04 2.52
N THR A 253 -2.27 -34.88 1.23
CA THR A 253 -3.14 -35.37 0.15
C THR A 253 -3.14 -36.90 0.07
N TYR A 254 -1.99 -37.54 0.28
CA TYR A 254 -1.88 -38.99 0.37
C TYR A 254 -2.78 -39.56 1.47
N LEU A 255 -2.68 -38.99 2.69
CA LEU A 255 -3.48 -39.43 3.83
C LEU A 255 -4.98 -39.16 3.61
N ALA A 256 -5.34 -38.01 3.04
CA ALA A 256 -6.73 -37.71 2.72
C ALA A 256 -7.32 -38.73 1.73
N LEU A 257 -6.57 -39.09 0.68
CA LEU A 257 -6.97 -40.16 -0.24
C LEU A 257 -7.10 -41.49 0.50
N ALA A 258 -6.08 -41.90 1.26
CA ALA A 258 -6.06 -43.18 1.96
C ALA A 258 -7.22 -43.33 2.95
N PHE A 259 -7.55 -42.27 3.69
CA PHE A 259 -8.66 -42.27 4.64
C PHE A 259 -10.04 -42.33 3.96
N VAL A 260 -10.19 -41.70 2.80
CA VAL A 260 -11.46 -41.69 2.07
C VAL A 260 -11.68 -43.01 1.31
N THR A 261 -10.63 -43.56 0.68
CA THR A 261 -10.75 -44.78 -0.12
C THR A 261 -10.62 -46.07 0.71
N GLY A 262 -10.07 -45.99 1.92
CA GLY A 262 -9.76 -47.16 2.75
C GLY A 262 -8.61 -48.01 2.19
N SER A 263 -7.88 -47.52 1.20
CA SER A 263 -6.80 -48.21 0.49
C SER A 263 -5.58 -47.31 0.36
N SER A 264 -4.39 -47.88 0.22
CA SER A 264 -3.17 -47.09 0.03
C SER A 264 -3.08 -46.55 -1.40
N PRO A 265 -3.25 -45.25 -1.65
CA PRO A 265 -3.05 -44.67 -2.98
C PRO A 265 -1.56 -44.70 -3.34
N SER A 266 -1.23 -44.46 -4.61
CA SER A 266 0.17 -44.23 -4.98
C SER A 266 0.60 -42.80 -4.63
N TRP A 267 1.89 -42.60 -4.38
CA TRP A 267 2.45 -41.25 -4.23
C TRP A 267 2.27 -40.39 -5.48
N LEU A 268 2.21 -41.02 -6.66
CA LEU A 268 1.90 -40.34 -7.91
C LEU A 268 0.45 -39.81 -7.90
N ASP A 269 -0.52 -40.56 -7.39
CA ASP A 269 -1.90 -40.09 -7.25
C ASP A 269 -1.95 -38.85 -6.36
N ALA A 270 -1.33 -38.92 -5.18
CA ALA A 270 -1.28 -37.79 -4.25
C ALA A 270 -0.62 -36.55 -4.88
N PHE A 271 0.46 -36.76 -5.65
CA PHE A 271 1.17 -35.69 -6.33
C PHE A 271 0.33 -35.04 -7.43
N LEU A 272 -0.38 -35.85 -8.22
CA LEU A 272 -1.28 -35.36 -9.26
C LEU A 272 -2.46 -34.57 -8.66
N PHE A 273 -3.10 -35.10 -7.62
CA PHE A 273 -4.18 -34.39 -6.90
C PHE A 273 -3.72 -33.07 -6.29
N GLU A 274 -2.51 -33.02 -5.73
CA GLU A 274 -1.97 -31.79 -5.16
C GLU A 274 -1.53 -30.79 -6.24
N SER A 275 -1.01 -31.24 -7.37
CA SER A 275 -0.64 -30.37 -8.50
C SER A 275 -1.87 -29.71 -9.13
N VAL A 276 -2.93 -30.50 -9.36
CA VAL A 276 -4.20 -29.97 -9.87
C VAL A 276 -4.84 -29.02 -8.86
N ASN A 277 -4.81 -29.36 -7.57
CA ASN A 277 -5.26 -28.47 -6.50
C ASN A 277 -4.54 -27.12 -6.53
N ARG A 278 -3.22 -27.08 -6.69
CA ARG A 278 -2.46 -25.81 -6.79
C ARG A 278 -2.84 -25.01 -8.03
N THR A 279 -3.07 -25.67 -9.16
CA THR A 279 -3.56 -25.02 -10.38
C THR A 279 -4.92 -24.36 -10.14
N ILE A 280 -5.85 -25.07 -9.48
CA ILE A 280 -7.16 -24.54 -9.09
C ILE A 280 -6.99 -23.33 -8.15
N MET A 281 -6.11 -23.43 -7.15
CA MET A 281 -5.84 -22.35 -6.20
C MET A 281 -5.33 -21.08 -6.88
N VAL A 282 -4.46 -21.21 -7.90
CA VAL A 282 -3.93 -20.07 -8.66
C VAL A 282 -5.01 -19.49 -9.57
N ALA A 283 -5.71 -20.33 -10.34
CA ALA A 283 -6.69 -19.91 -11.33
C ALA A 283 -7.93 -19.26 -10.70
N PHE A 284 -8.36 -19.71 -9.52
CA PHE A 284 -9.61 -19.28 -8.88
C PHE A 284 -9.39 -18.57 -7.53
N LYS A 285 -8.20 -18.00 -7.30
CA LYS A 285 -7.87 -17.29 -6.05
C LYS A 285 -8.82 -16.13 -5.71
N PHE A 286 -9.53 -15.59 -6.69
CA PHE A 286 -10.50 -14.50 -6.53
C PHE A 286 -11.91 -14.97 -6.15
N VAL A 287 -12.17 -16.28 -6.15
CA VAL A 287 -13.45 -16.85 -5.71
C VAL A 287 -13.41 -17.03 -4.19
N PRO A 288 -14.24 -16.32 -3.41
CA PRO A 288 -14.25 -16.43 -1.94
C PRO A 288 -14.46 -17.87 -1.50
N LEU A 289 -13.60 -18.36 -0.62
CA LEU A 289 -13.56 -19.75 -0.14
C LEU A 289 -13.56 -20.83 -1.25
N ARG A 290 -13.41 -20.44 -2.53
CA ARG A 290 -13.49 -21.31 -3.72
C ARG A 290 -14.67 -22.28 -3.69
N VAL A 291 -15.82 -21.82 -3.20
CA VAL A 291 -17.03 -22.64 -3.06
C VAL A 291 -17.51 -23.08 -4.45
N GLY A 292 -17.73 -24.38 -4.62
CA GLY A 292 -18.22 -24.99 -5.86
C GLY A 292 -17.15 -25.26 -6.89
N VAL A 293 -16.07 -24.48 -6.91
CA VAL A 293 -14.92 -24.72 -7.78
C VAL A 293 -14.10 -25.90 -7.27
N ASP A 294 -13.73 -25.89 -5.98
CA ASP A 294 -12.90 -26.95 -5.41
C ASP A 294 -13.60 -28.32 -5.55
N GLU A 295 -14.90 -28.40 -5.28
CA GLU A 295 -15.69 -29.63 -5.39
C GLU A 295 -15.85 -30.11 -6.84
N ALA A 296 -16.20 -29.20 -7.75
CA ALA A 296 -16.38 -29.52 -9.16
C ALA A 296 -15.06 -30.02 -9.78
N SER A 297 -13.98 -29.24 -9.63
CA SER A 297 -12.71 -29.56 -10.25
C SER A 297 -12.05 -30.79 -9.63
N THR A 298 -12.10 -30.95 -8.31
CA THR A 298 -11.54 -32.15 -7.65
C THR A 298 -12.38 -33.39 -7.93
N GLY A 299 -13.72 -33.27 -7.98
CA GLY A 299 -14.62 -34.36 -8.36
C GLY A 299 -14.37 -34.86 -9.77
N LEU A 300 -14.34 -33.96 -10.76
CA LEU A 300 -14.03 -34.30 -12.15
C LEU A 300 -12.63 -34.91 -12.30
N PHE A 301 -11.65 -34.41 -11.56
CA PHE A 301 -10.29 -34.93 -11.60
C PHE A 301 -10.16 -36.32 -10.98
N ALA A 302 -10.86 -36.58 -9.86
CA ALA A 302 -10.90 -37.90 -9.25
C ALA A 302 -11.54 -38.93 -10.18
N ASP A 303 -12.60 -38.54 -10.89
CA ASP A 303 -13.25 -39.37 -11.91
C ASP A 303 -12.27 -39.74 -13.03
N LEU A 304 -11.50 -38.76 -13.52
CA LEU A 304 -10.46 -38.97 -14.53
C LEU A 304 -9.38 -39.97 -14.09
N LEU A 305 -9.03 -39.97 -12.80
CA LEU A 305 -8.07 -40.91 -12.21
C LEU A 305 -8.71 -42.21 -11.70
N GLN A 306 -9.99 -42.46 -12.00
CA GLN A 306 -10.75 -43.66 -11.59
C GLN A 306 -10.95 -43.81 -10.07
N PHE A 307 -10.82 -42.73 -9.30
CA PHE A 307 -11.19 -42.69 -7.88
C PHE A 307 -12.69 -42.42 -7.67
N GLY A 308 -13.39 -41.98 -8.71
CA GLY A 308 -14.80 -41.64 -8.69
C GLY A 308 -15.07 -40.22 -8.20
N THR A 309 -16.14 -39.61 -8.73
CA THR A 309 -16.53 -38.23 -8.42
C THR A 309 -16.78 -38.02 -6.92
N ALA A 310 -17.37 -38.99 -6.21
CA ALA A 310 -17.66 -38.91 -4.79
C ALA A 310 -16.39 -38.73 -3.94
N THR A 311 -15.37 -39.55 -4.17
CA THR A 311 -14.06 -39.44 -3.51
C THR A 311 -13.44 -38.06 -3.68
N GLY A 312 -13.47 -37.52 -4.90
CA GLY A 312 -12.93 -36.20 -5.20
C GLY A 312 -13.67 -35.07 -4.48
N VAL A 313 -15.01 -35.11 -4.47
CA VAL A 313 -15.84 -34.13 -3.74
C VAL A 313 -15.58 -34.24 -2.24
N THR A 314 -15.50 -35.45 -1.68
CA THR A 314 -15.17 -35.67 -0.26
C THR A 314 -13.82 -35.05 0.12
N ILE A 315 -12.77 -35.26 -0.70
CA ILE A 315 -11.45 -34.65 -0.46
C ILE A 315 -11.53 -33.12 -0.49
N ALA A 316 -12.28 -32.54 -1.43
CA ALA A 316 -12.48 -31.09 -1.48
C ALA A 316 -13.18 -30.58 -0.21
N VAL A 317 -14.21 -31.28 0.26
CA VAL A 317 -14.92 -30.95 1.51
C VAL A 317 -14.00 -31.03 2.73
N ILE A 318 -13.18 -32.08 2.85
CA ILE A 318 -12.18 -32.23 3.93
C ILE A 318 -11.18 -31.07 3.93
N ARG A 319 -10.64 -30.71 2.76
CA ARG A 319 -9.73 -29.57 2.61
C ARG A 319 -10.40 -28.26 3.03
N LYS A 320 -11.69 -28.09 2.74
CA LYS A 320 -12.47 -26.91 3.11
C LYS A 320 -12.77 -26.87 4.61
N ALA A 321 -13.15 -27.99 5.22
CA ALA A 321 -13.33 -28.09 6.67
C ALA A 321 -12.05 -27.67 7.42
N ARG A 322 -10.90 -28.17 6.96
CA ARG A 322 -9.59 -27.79 7.51
C ARG A 322 -9.28 -26.30 7.33
N MET A 323 -9.59 -25.74 6.17
CA MET A 323 -9.46 -24.30 5.92
C MET A 323 -10.32 -23.48 6.91
N LEU A 324 -11.56 -23.90 7.16
CA LEU A 324 -12.46 -23.26 8.12
C LEU A 324 -11.91 -23.31 9.55
N CYS A 325 -11.28 -24.42 9.97
CA CYS A 325 -10.61 -24.51 11.27
C CYS A 325 -9.50 -23.45 11.41
N TRP A 326 -8.64 -23.29 10.39
CA TRP A 326 -7.58 -22.29 10.43
C TRP A 326 -8.10 -20.86 10.28
N LEU A 327 -9.20 -20.66 9.56
CA LEU A 327 -9.90 -19.38 9.47
C LEU A 327 -10.46 -18.97 10.83
N ALA A 328 -11.02 -19.92 11.60
CA ALA A 328 -11.48 -19.68 12.97
C ALA A 328 -10.34 -19.26 13.92
N VAL A 329 -9.09 -19.64 13.63
CA VAL A 329 -7.90 -19.16 14.36
C VAL A 329 -7.41 -17.81 13.85
N GLY A 330 -7.38 -17.61 12.52
CA GLY A 330 -6.82 -16.40 11.90
C GLY A 330 -7.69 -15.16 12.04
N VAL A 331 -9.02 -15.29 11.99
CA VAL A 331 -9.96 -14.15 12.09
C VAL A 331 -9.84 -13.43 13.45
N PRO A 332 -9.87 -14.10 14.62
CA PRO A 332 -9.66 -13.43 15.90
C PRO A 332 -8.30 -12.70 15.99
N ILE A 333 -7.24 -13.28 15.41
CA ILE A 333 -5.92 -12.64 15.35
C ILE A 333 -5.96 -11.35 14.52
N ALA A 334 -6.71 -11.33 13.42
CA ALA A 334 -6.92 -10.13 12.62
C ALA A 334 -7.73 -9.06 13.40
N LEU A 335 -8.82 -9.46 14.06
CA LEU A 335 -9.73 -8.56 14.77
C LEU A 335 -9.09 -7.92 16.01
N THR A 336 -8.31 -8.68 16.79
CA THR A 336 -7.62 -8.18 18.01
C THR A 336 -6.60 -7.07 17.75
N ARG A 337 -6.21 -6.85 16.48
CA ARG A 337 -5.25 -5.83 16.06
C ARG A 337 -5.89 -4.69 15.25
N GLY A 338 -7.22 -4.59 15.25
CA GLY A 338 -7.94 -3.50 14.59
C GLY A 338 -8.13 -3.65 13.08
N LEU A 339 -7.77 -4.80 12.49
CA LEU A 339 -8.07 -5.11 11.09
C LEU A 339 -9.52 -5.63 10.99
N SER A 340 -10.50 -4.76 11.22
CA SER A 340 -11.91 -5.13 11.06
C SER A 340 -12.33 -5.05 9.60
N ALA A 341 -12.88 -6.15 9.08
CA ALA A 341 -13.41 -6.28 7.72
C ALA A 341 -14.78 -5.58 7.53
N THR A 342 -14.98 -4.42 8.15
CA THR A 342 -16.26 -3.69 8.05
C THR A 342 -15.98 -2.22 7.83
N VAL A 343 -16.41 -1.73 6.66
CA VAL A 343 -16.54 -0.31 6.33
C VAL A 343 -17.37 0.34 7.43
N GLN A 344 -16.71 1.02 8.36
CA GLN A 344 -17.37 1.74 9.43
C GLN A 344 -17.86 3.08 8.86
N ARG A 345 -19.19 3.19 8.68
CA ARG A 345 -19.86 4.44 8.32
C ARG A 345 -19.60 5.51 9.40
N PRO A 346 -19.41 6.78 9.04
CA PRO A 346 -19.38 7.87 10.00
C PRO A 346 -20.80 8.11 10.54
N ARG A 347 -20.98 8.02 11.86
CA ARG A 347 -22.18 8.53 12.53
C ARG A 347 -22.04 10.04 12.69
N GLY A 348 -23.11 10.74 12.31
CA GLY A 348 -23.18 12.20 12.24
C GLY A 348 -22.92 12.88 13.58
N VAL A 349 -22.23 14.01 13.48
CA VAL A 349 -22.18 15.03 14.52
C VAL A 349 -23.38 15.94 14.30
N THR A 350 -24.39 15.82 15.16
CA THR A 350 -25.34 16.91 15.38
C THR A 350 -24.64 18.01 16.17
N SER A 351 -24.96 19.23 15.79
CA SER A 351 -24.56 20.51 16.37
C SER A 351 -24.87 20.62 17.87
N GLU A 352 -24.18 21.57 18.50
CA GLU A 352 -24.29 22.07 19.88
C GLU A 352 -23.44 21.34 20.92
N VAL A 353 -22.36 21.98 21.39
CA VAL A 353 -22.08 22.26 22.81
C VAL A 353 -21.09 23.44 22.89
N GLY A 354 -21.38 24.40 23.77
CA GLY A 354 -20.68 25.68 23.94
C GLY A 354 -19.29 25.64 24.55
N TRP A 355 -18.68 26.82 24.58
CA TRP A 355 -17.34 27.11 25.02
C TRP A 355 -17.21 27.10 26.55
N PRO A 356 -16.27 26.34 27.15
CA PRO A 356 -15.79 26.64 28.48
C PRO A 356 -14.70 27.70 28.40
N SER A 357 -15.01 28.85 28.99
CA SER A 357 -14.08 29.87 29.43
C SER A 357 -13.03 29.31 30.40
N ALA A 358 -11.80 29.81 30.26
CA ALA A 358 -10.74 29.86 31.26
C ALA A 358 -10.38 28.53 31.96
N LEU A 359 -9.36 27.84 31.43
CA LEU A 359 -8.52 26.92 32.20
C LEU A 359 -7.05 27.24 31.95
N ASP A 360 -6.49 27.91 32.97
CA ASP A 360 -5.21 27.64 33.60
C ASP A 360 -3.97 27.47 32.69
N THR A 361 -3.27 28.58 32.48
CA THR A 361 -2.04 28.72 31.70
C THR A 361 -0.75 28.46 32.48
N ARG A 362 -0.79 27.67 33.56
CA ARG A 362 0.40 27.45 34.40
C ARG A 362 0.65 25.97 34.65
N GLY A 363 1.33 25.30 33.70
CA GLY A 363 2.02 24.05 34.05
C GLY A 363 2.45 23.02 32.99
N LEU A 364 2.25 23.18 31.67
CA LEU A 364 2.44 22.05 30.71
C LEU A 364 3.23 22.28 29.39
N ASP A 365 3.85 23.43 29.11
CA ASP A 365 4.15 23.84 27.71
C ASP A 365 5.63 24.04 27.30
N GLY A 366 6.41 22.96 27.24
CA GLY A 366 7.80 22.97 26.72
C GLY A 366 8.02 22.28 25.36
N LYS A 367 6.98 21.97 24.56
CA LYS A 367 7.10 21.14 23.35
C LYS A 367 6.95 21.98 22.07
N ARG A 368 8.08 22.49 21.57
CA ARG A 368 8.22 23.45 20.46
C ARG A 368 7.58 22.96 19.15
N ALA A 369 6.92 23.88 18.44
CA ALA A 369 6.52 23.68 17.05
C ALA A 369 7.69 24.02 16.12
N VAL A 370 7.72 23.45 14.93
CA VAL A 370 8.69 23.80 13.88
C VAL A 370 7.94 24.09 12.59
N ILE A 371 8.38 25.15 11.90
CA ILE A 371 7.97 25.45 10.53
C ILE A 371 9.20 25.24 9.64
N ALA A 372 9.08 24.35 8.67
CA ALA A 372 10.10 24.07 7.68
C ALA A 372 9.69 24.66 6.32
N ILE A 373 10.51 25.55 5.79
CA ILE A 373 10.34 26.15 4.47
C ILE A 373 11.08 25.27 3.47
N MET A 374 10.36 24.70 2.50
CA MET A 374 10.97 23.94 1.41
C MET A 374 11.40 24.88 0.30
N ALA A 375 12.70 24.86 -0.03
CA ALA A 375 13.29 25.71 -1.05
C ALA A 375 14.17 24.91 -2.04
N ARG A 376 14.27 25.40 -3.27
CA ARG A 376 15.22 24.92 -4.27
C ARG A 376 16.58 25.60 -4.03
N SER A 377 17.66 24.85 -4.24
CA SER A 377 19.03 25.36 -4.21
C SER A 377 19.21 26.60 -5.10
N LEU A 378 19.85 27.63 -4.57
CA LEU A 378 20.14 28.89 -5.27
C LEU A 378 21.47 28.88 -6.04
N ALA A 379 22.17 27.74 -6.09
CA ALA A 379 23.49 27.66 -6.71
C ALA A 379 23.49 27.93 -8.22
N GLU A 380 22.41 27.58 -8.93
CA GLU A 380 22.27 27.74 -10.37
C GLU A 380 21.09 28.70 -10.70
N PRO A 381 21.34 30.02 -10.85
CA PRO A 381 20.29 31.01 -11.08
C PRO A 381 19.41 30.74 -12.32
N SER A 382 19.97 30.09 -13.34
CA SER A 382 19.27 29.73 -14.57
C SER A 382 18.11 28.76 -14.34
N GLU A 383 18.14 27.96 -13.28
CA GLU A 383 17.12 26.98 -12.93
C GLU A 383 16.01 27.53 -12.02
N ILE A 384 16.15 28.78 -11.55
CA ILE A 384 15.20 29.41 -10.63
C ILE A 384 14.08 30.10 -11.39
N LYS A 385 12.84 29.83 -10.96
CA LYS A 385 11.61 30.45 -11.46
C LYS A 385 11.58 30.55 -12.98
N THR A 386 11.90 29.45 -13.66
CA THR A 386 12.03 29.40 -15.13
C THR A 386 10.76 29.83 -15.87
N ARG A 387 9.59 29.61 -15.28
CA ARG A 387 8.28 30.08 -15.76
C ARG A 387 8.14 31.62 -15.76
N LEU A 388 8.92 32.33 -14.96
CA LEU A 388 8.98 33.80 -14.94
C LEU A 388 9.97 34.37 -15.95
N SER A 389 10.66 33.56 -16.76
CA SER A 389 11.64 34.04 -17.74
C SER A 389 11.07 35.00 -18.78
N GLY A 390 9.77 34.90 -19.09
CA GLY A 390 9.09 35.86 -19.98
C GLY A 390 8.95 37.26 -19.37
N ALA A 391 8.63 37.34 -18.08
CA ALA A 391 8.44 38.62 -17.38
C ALA A 391 9.74 39.19 -16.78
N ILE A 392 10.67 38.31 -16.37
CA ILE A 392 11.97 38.64 -15.80
C ILE A 392 13.04 37.82 -16.55
N PRO A 393 13.55 38.31 -17.70
CA PRO A 393 14.49 37.56 -18.54
C PRO A 393 15.82 37.23 -17.85
N ASN A 394 16.32 38.14 -17.03
CA ASN A 394 17.58 37.98 -16.31
C ASN A 394 17.46 36.90 -15.21
N ALA A 395 18.27 35.84 -15.32
CA ALA A 395 18.30 34.74 -14.36
C ALA A 395 18.74 35.17 -12.96
N ARG A 396 19.64 36.16 -12.86
CA ARG A 396 20.09 36.68 -11.56
C ARG A 396 18.97 37.41 -10.84
N ASP A 397 18.20 38.21 -11.55
CA ASP A 397 17.06 38.95 -10.97
C ASP A 397 15.97 37.99 -10.48
N ARG A 398 15.71 36.89 -11.20
CA ARG A 398 14.82 35.82 -10.73
C ARG A 398 15.33 35.14 -9.46
N ALA A 399 16.63 34.84 -9.40
CA ALA A 399 17.24 34.24 -8.22
C ALA A 399 17.23 35.18 -7.01
N ASP A 400 17.53 36.47 -7.21
CA ASP A 400 17.49 37.50 -6.17
C ASP A 400 16.05 37.71 -5.66
N LEU A 401 15.03 37.69 -6.55
CA LEU A 401 13.62 37.74 -6.16
C LEU A 401 13.19 36.51 -5.34
N TYR A 402 13.58 35.31 -5.78
CA TYR A 402 13.30 34.07 -5.05
C TYR A 402 13.99 34.04 -3.67
N ALA A 403 15.23 34.54 -3.60
CA ALA A 403 15.94 34.72 -2.34
C ALA A 403 15.20 35.69 -1.40
N ALA A 404 14.64 36.78 -1.94
CA ALA A 404 13.83 37.73 -1.19
C ALA A 404 12.53 37.10 -0.65
N PHE A 405 11.89 36.20 -1.41
CA PHE A 405 10.72 35.46 -0.93
C PHE A 405 11.04 34.65 0.32
N ILE A 406 12.13 33.88 0.28
CA ILE A 406 12.58 33.06 1.40
C ILE A 406 12.96 33.94 2.60
N ALA A 407 13.64 35.06 2.37
CA ALA A 407 14.03 35.98 3.45
C ALA A 407 12.82 36.53 4.21
N ASP A 408 11.76 36.94 3.51
CA ASP A 408 10.53 37.43 4.14
C ASP A 408 9.78 36.31 4.87
N GLN A 409 9.71 35.10 4.30
CA GLN A 409 9.12 33.95 4.98
C GLN A 409 9.87 33.57 6.26
N VAL A 410 11.20 33.54 6.22
CA VAL A 410 12.05 33.26 7.40
C VAL A 410 11.81 34.33 8.47
N ARG A 411 11.75 35.61 8.07
CA ARG A 411 11.48 36.73 8.98
C ARG A 411 10.11 36.57 9.66
N VAL A 412 9.06 36.25 8.90
CA VAL A 412 7.71 36.01 9.43
C VAL A 412 7.68 34.79 10.34
N CYS A 413 8.30 33.67 9.95
CA CYS A 413 8.31 32.47 10.78
C CYS A 413 9.08 32.68 12.10
N ARG A 414 10.13 33.51 12.10
CA ARG A 414 10.91 33.85 13.30
C ARG A 414 10.17 34.79 14.26
N SER A 415 9.17 35.55 13.81
CA SER A 415 8.37 36.40 14.71
C SER A 415 7.32 35.60 15.51
N LEU A 416 7.05 34.35 15.14
CA LEU A 416 6.08 33.49 15.80
C LEU A 416 6.61 32.95 17.15
N GLN A 417 5.83 33.13 18.21
CA GLN A 417 6.20 32.64 19.53
C GLN A 417 6.17 31.11 19.61
N GLY A 418 7.21 30.51 20.20
CA GLY A 418 7.28 29.06 20.43
C GLY A 418 7.49 28.21 19.17
N VAL A 419 7.85 28.83 18.05
CA VAL A 419 8.13 28.20 16.76
C VAL A 419 9.64 28.21 16.50
N THR A 420 10.18 27.07 16.07
CA THR A 420 11.52 26.97 15.48
C THR A 420 11.42 27.01 13.97
N VAL A 421 12.37 27.67 13.29
CA VAL A 421 12.39 27.76 11.83
C VAL A 421 13.45 26.82 11.27
N ARG A 422 13.12 26.14 10.18
CA ARG A 422 14.04 25.34 9.36
C ARG A 422 13.89 25.73 7.90
N LEU A 423 14.98 25.73 7.16
CA LEU A 423 15.00 25.84 5.71
C LEU A 423 15.51 24.51 5.13
N ALA A 424 14.61 23.80 4.46
CA ALA A 424 14.88 22.53 3.81
C ALA A 424 15.25 22.77 2.34
N HIS A 425 16.49 22.53 1.94
CA HIS A 425 16.98 22.82 0.58
C HIS A 425 17.14 21.55 -0.28
N THR A 426 17.02 21.66 -1.60
CA THR A 426 17.31 20.53 -2.50
C THR A 426 18.79 20.11 -2.43
N PRO A 427 19.10 18.80 -2.56
CA PRO A 427 20.46 18.29 -2.31
C PRO A 427 21.44 18.55 -3.45
N GLU A 428 20.98 18.85 -4.67
CA GLU A 428 21.81 18.89 -5.89
C GLU A 428 22.97 19.88 -5.85
N SER A 429 22.94 20.90 -4.98
CA SER A 429 24.04 21.87 -4.84
C SER A 429 24.41 22.25 -3.39
N GLY A 430 23.91 21.48 -2.40
CA GLY A 430 24.15 21.76 -0.98
C GLY A 430 23.49 23.06 -0.49
N ALA A 431 24.00 23.61 0.61
CA ALA A 431 23.47 24.84 1.22
C ALA A 431 23.93 26.14 0.52
N LYS A 432 24.64 26.03 -0.61
CA LYS A 432 25.20 27.17 -1.34
C LYS A 432 24.10 28.13 -1.78
N GLY A 433 24.27 29.41 -1.45
CA GLY A 433 23.32 30.48 -1.75
C GLY A 433 22.34 30.81 -0.61
N PHE A 434 22.31 30.00 0.46
CA PHE A 434 21.56 30.33 1.68
C PHE A 434 22.42 30.96 2.77
N ASP A 435 23.76 30.83 2.68
CA ASP A 435 24.73 31.39 3.61
C ASP A 435 24.61 32.92 3.74
N THR A 436 24.17 33.59 2.66
CA THR A 436 23.98 35.05 2.61
C THR A 436 22.65 35.53 3.21
N MET A 437 21.76 34.63 3.64
CA MET A 437 20.44 34.97 4.21
C MET A 437 20.44 35.10 5.74
N GLY A 438 21.59 34.98 6.40
CA GLY A 438 21.68 35.05 7.87
C GLY A 438 20.96 33.88 8.56
N LEU A 439 20.96 32.71 7.92
CA LEU A 439 20.50 31.45 8.50
C LEU A 439 21.63 30.81 9.29
N ARG A 440 21.31 30.28 10.47
CA ARG A 440 22.28 29.52 11.27
C ARG A 440 22.45 28.13 10.67
N ALA A 441 23.60 27.51 10.91
CA ALA A 441 23.87 26.16 10.40
C ALA A 441 22.83 25.12 10.89
N ASP A 442 22.28 25.29 12.09
CA ASP A 442 21.23 24.43 12.66
C ASP A 442 19.83 24.71 12.10
N GLU A 443 19.65 25.80 11.34
CA GLU A 443 18.40 26.11 10.65
C GLU A 443 18.35 25.52 9.24
N LEU A 444 19.47 25.07 8.69
CA LEU A 444 19.55 24.48 7.36
C LEU A 444 19.44 22.95 7.43
N MET A 445 18.67 22.38 6.52
CA MET A 445 18.61 20.92 6.37
C MET A 445 18.44 20.48 4.92
N PRO A 446 19.01 19.34 4.50
CA PRO A 446 18.81 18.83 3.15
C PRO A 446 17.46 18.11 3.03
N GLN A 447 16.75 18.36 1.93
CA GLN A 447 15.61 17.55 1.52
C GLN A 447 16.08 16.17 1.05
N ARG A 448 15.37 15.10 1.43
CA ARG A 448 15.72 13.73 1.07
C ARG A 448 14.60 13.07 0.26
N GLY A 449 14.91 12.65 -0.96
CA GLY A 449 13.93 11.98 -1.80
C GLY A 449 13.97 12.41 -3.26
N ARG A 450 13.45 11.55 -4.12
CA ARG A 450 13.48 11.74 -5.58
C ARG A 450 12.30 12.58 -6.09
N ASP A 451 11.21 12.65 -5.34
CA ASP A 451 9.98 13.37 -5.67
C ASP A 451 9.50 14.20 -4.47
N LEU A 452 8.55 15.11 -4.71
CA LEU A 452 8.00 16.01 -3.70
C LEU A 452 7.40 15.24 -2.51
N ALA A 453 6.61 14.21 -2.81
CA ALA A 453 5.99 13.32 -1.83
C ALA A 453 7.01 12.73 -0.83
N THR A 454 8.10 12.17 -1.35
CA THR A 454 9.15 11.57 -0.52
C THR A 454 9.91 12.65 0.27
N ARG A 455 10.13 13.83 -0.32
CA ARG A 455 10.81 14.95 0.32
C ARG A 455 9.99 15.50 1.50
N GLU A 456 8.70 15.72 1.34
CA GLU A 456 7.83 16.16 2.45
C GLU A 456 7.71 15.09 3.54
N ARG A 457 7.52 13.83 3.15
CA ARG A 457 7.44 12.73 4.11
C ARG A 457 8.70 12.63 4.96
N THR A 458 9.88 12.61 4.34
CA THR A 458 11.15 12.50 5.06
C THR A 458 11.42 13.74 5.91
N LEU A 459 10.99 14.92 5.47
CA LEU A 459 11.09 16.14 6.26
C LEU A 459 10.27 16.05 7.57
N PHE A 460 9.06 15.50 7.51
CA PHE A 460 8.32 15.17 8.72
C PHE A 460 9.06 14.13 9.59
N GLU A 461 9.60 13.05 9.00
CA GLU A 461 10.34 12.01 9.73
C GLU A 461 11.54 12.60 10.49
N ASP A 462 12.35 13.41 9.81
CA ASP A 462 13.56 14.02 10.35
C ASP A 462 13.24 15.00 11.48
N LEU A 463 12.26 15.88 11.28
CA LEU A 463 11.85 16.85 12.31
C LEU A 463 11.19 16.19 13.52
N PHE A 464 10.46 15.09 13.32
CA PHE A 464 10.00 14.30 14.45
C PHE A 464 11.16 13.59 15.16
N LEU A 465 12.16 13.07 14.46
CA LEU A 465 13.36 12.48 15.08
C LEU A 465 14.16 13.51 15.88
N GLU A 466 14.22 14.77 15.44
CA GLU A 466 14.81 15.90 16.19
C GLU A 466 14.03 16.28 17.47
N GLY A 467 12.86 15.68 17.70
CA GLY A 467 12.09 15.85 18.93
C GLY A 467 10.90 16.80 18.81
N PHE A 468 10.71 17.47 17.66
CA PHE A 468 9.52 18.30 17.44
C PHE A 468 8.24 17.44 17.52
N ARG A 469 7.16 18.07 17.97
CA ARG A 469 5.84 17.40 18.07
C ARG A 469 4.80 17.99 17.14
N ARG A 470 4.98 19.24 16.71
CA ARG A 470 4.13 19.94 15.76
C ARG A 470 5.05 20.41 14.66
N VAL A 471 4.87 19.86 13.47
CA VAL A 471 5.69 20.16 12.29
C VAL A 471 4.74 20.75 11.26
N ILE A 472 5.12 21.86 10.67
CA ILE A 472 4.45 22.48 9.53
C ILE A 472 5.49 22.62 8.43
N ILE A 473 5.14 22.22 7.22
CA ILE A 473 5.93 22.40 6.02
C ILE A 473 5.21 23.43 5.16
N ILE A 474 5.95 24.41 4.64
CA ILE A 474 5.45 25.40 3.69
C ILE A 474 6.36 25.50 2.46
N GLY A 475 5.77 25.88 1.31
CA GLY A 475 6.52 26.19 0.10
C GLY A 475 7.21 27.57 0.16
N SER A 476 8.25 27.75 -0.65
CA SER A 476 9.02 29.01 -0.75
C SER A 476 8.37 30.12 -1.58
N ASP A 477 7.21 29.85 -2.17
CA ASP A 477 6.64 30.64 -3.27
C ASP A 477 5.49 31.57 -2.84
N ILE A 478 5.37 31.79 -1.53
CA ILE A 478 4.30 32.53 -0.85
C ILE A 478 4.87 33.69 -0.02
N PRO A 479 5.56 34.67 -0.63
CA PRO A 479 6.30 35.72 0.10
C PRO A 479 5.43 36.65 0.96
N SER A 480 4.16 36.79 0.59
CA SER A 480 3.18 37.68 1.23
C SER A 480 2.23 36.95 2.19
N LEU A 481 2.51 35.68 2.55
CA LEU A 481 1.62 34.89 3.40
C LEU A 481 1.37 35.61 4.74
N PRO A 482 0.11 35.92 5.10
CA PRO A 482 -0.21 36.58 6.35
C PRO A 482 0.18 35.74 7.56
N THR A 483 0.75 36.40 8.58
CA THR A 483 1.23 35.74 9.80
C THR A 483 0.13 35.00 10.55
N HIS A 484 -1.12 35.51 10.54
CA HIS A 484 -2.25 34.91 11.26
C HIS A 484 -2.60 33.49 10.78
N ILE A 485 -2.34 33.19 9.50
CA ILE A 485 -2.56 31.85 8.92
C ILE A 485 -1.59 30.83 9.53
N LEU A 486 -0.31 31.20 9.68
CA LEU A 486 0.69 30.32 10.29
C LEU A 486 0.39 30.11 11.79
N GLU A 487 -0.04 31.15 12.49
CA GLU A 487 -0.49 31.03 13.88
C GLU A 487 -1.71 30.10 14.01
N GLU A 488 -2.68 30.22 13.10
CA GLU A 488 -3.84 29.33 13.04
C GLU A 488 -3.43 27.88 12.79
N ALA A 489 -2.49 27.64 11.87
CA ALA A 489 -1.99 26.31 11.60
C ALA A 489 -1.31 25.70 12.85
N VAL A 490 -0.49 26.47 13.57
CA VAL A 490 0.14 26.05 14.83
C VAL A 490 -0.92 25.76 15.91
N ARG A 491 -1.95 26.59 16.04
CA ARG A 491 -3.07 26.39 16.96
C ARG A 491 -3.87 25.14 16.61
N CYS A 492 -4.15 24.88 15.34
CA CYS A 492 -4.90 23.71 14.90
C CYS A 492 -4.19 22.39 15.28
N LEU A 493 -2.85 22.37 15.24
CA LEU A 493 -2.03 21.22 15.68
C LEU A 493 -1.94 21.04 17.20
N ALA A 494 -2.52 21.95 18.00
CA ALA A 494 -2.69 21.75 19.44
C ALA A 494 -3.67 20.62 19.76
N THR A 495 -4.52 20.22 18.81
CA THR A 495 -5.38 19.03 18.94
C THR A 495 -4.75 17.83 18.22
N PRO A 496 -4.57 16.67 18.89
CA PRO A 496 -4.06 15.45 18.25
C PRO A 496 -4.97 14.92 17.13
N GLY A 497 -4.39 14.11 16.23
CA GLY A 497 -5.14 13.43 15.16
C GLY A 497 -5.55 14.33 13.98
N ARG A 498 -5.01 15.55 13.90
CA ARG A 498 -5.29 16.50 12.82
C ARG A 498 -4.18 16.58 11.79
N VAL A 499 -4.59 16.77 10.54
CA VAL A 499 -3.75 17.26 9.43
C VAL A 499 -4.22 18.67 9.13
N VAL A 500 -3.30 19.62 9.08
CA VAL A 500 -3.60 20.99 8.66
C VAL A 500 -3.14 21.18 7.23
N LEU A 501 -3.98 21.70 6.34
CA LEU A 501 -3.64 22.01 4.96
C LEU A 501 -3.97 23.47 4.64
N GLY A 502 -3.09 24.16 3.94
CA GLY A 502 -3.35 25.48 3.37
C GLY A 502 -3.61 25.38 1.87
N PRO A 503 -4.85 25.55 1.38
CA PRO A 503 -5.18 25.43 -0.03
C PRO A 503 -4.45 26.46 -0.89
N ALA A 504 -3.80 26.01 -1.96
CA ALA A 504 -3.30 26.90 -3.00
C ALA A 504 -4.36 27.09 -4.10
N GLU A 505 -4.36 28.23 -4.76
CA GLU A 505 -5.35 28.55 -5.82
C GLU A 505 -5.22 27.66 -7.06
N ASP A 506 -4.08 27.03 -7.27
CA ASP A 506 -3.80 26.10 -8.37
C ASP A 506 -4.39 24.69 -8.15
N GLY A 507 -5.01 24.44 -6.99
CA GLY A 507 -5.57 23.14 -6.57
C GLY A 507 -4.58 22.25 -5.80
N GLY A 508 -3.38 22.76 -5.53
CA GLY A 508 -2.41 22.20 -4.58
C GLY A 508 -2.61 22.70 -3.15
N TYR A 509 -1.54 22.59 -2.37
CA TYR A 509 -1.47 23.21 -1.05
C TYR A 509 -0.11 23.89 -0.87
N TYR A 510 -0.11 25.04 -0.21
CA TYR A 510 1.11 25.77 0.13
C TYR A 510 1.62 25.40 1.53
N LEU A 511 0.79 24.73 2.34
CA LEU A 511 1.07 24.35 3.72
C LEU A 511 0.53 22.95 4.02
N ILE A 512 1.34 22.13 4.70
CA ILE A 512 0.90 20.87 5.31
C ILE A 512 1.46 20.76 6.74
N GLY A 513 0.61 20.42 7.71
CA GLY A 513 0.95 20.37 9.12
C GLY A 513 0.53 19.09 9.80
N LEU A 514 1.42 18.54 10.64
CA LEU A 514 1.19 17.31 11.40
C LEU A 514 1.63 17.44 12.85
N ARG A 515 0.88 16.76 13.72
CA ARG A 515 1.25 16.55 15.11
C ARG A 515 1.60 15.08 15.35
N ARG A 516 2.76 14.84 15.94
CA ARG A 516 3.12 13.52 16.47
C ARG A 516 2.38 13.24 17.77
N ALA A 517 1.57 12.19 17.78
CA ALA A 517 0.78 11.79 18.96
C ALA A 517 1.64 11.13 20.07
N GLY A 518 2.72 10.43 19.72
CA GLY A 518 3.66 9.79 20.65
C GLY A 518 4.98 9.36 19.99
N ALA A 519 5.95 8.87 20.78
CA ALA A 519 7.29 8.54 20.30
C ALA A 519 7.33 7.42 19.23
N SER A 520 6.31 6.57 19.20
CA SER A 520 6.17 5.44 18.26
C SER A 520 5.12 5.67 17.17
N SER A 521 4.55 6.87 17.06
CA SER A 521 3.51 7.16 16.06
C SER A 521 4.13 7.31 14.68
N SER A 522 3.76 6.44 13.75
CA SER A 522 4.10 6.59 12.34
C SER A 522 3.37 7.79 11.74
N ILE A 523 3.99 8.42 10.74
CA ILE A 523 3.35 9.47 9.94
C ILE A 523 2.16 8.85 9.20
N PRO A 524 0.96 9.48 9.24
CA PRO A 524 -0.18 9.09 8.42
C PRO A 524 0.20 9.02 6.94
N ASP A 525 -0.42 8.12 6.17
CA ASP A 525 -0.14 8.00 4.74
C ASP A 525 -0.91 9.07 3.95
N LEU A 526 -0.33 10.27 3.89
CA LEU A 526 -0.92 11.44 3.22
C LEU A 526 -0.48 11.58 1.76
N PHE A 527 0.54 10.83 1.37
CA PHE A 527 1.29 11.05 0.13
C PHE A 527 1.04 9.98 -0.93
N SER A 528 0.42 8.86 -0.56
CA SER A 528 0.08 7.77 -1.48
C SER A 528 -1.23 8.03 -2.23
N ASN A 529 -1.24 7.69 -3.52
CA ASN A 529 -2.36 7.91 -4.45
C ASN A 529 -2.73 9.40 -4.61
N VAL A 530 -1.74 10.29 -4.55
CA VAL A 530 -1.90 11.72 -4.82
C VAL A 530 -1.40 12.04 -6.22
N ARG A 531 -2.23 12.70 -7.05
CA ARG A 531 -1.84 13.21 -8.37
C ARG A 531 -1.06 14.51 -8.21
N TRP A 532 0.22 14.37 -7.88
CA TRP A 532 1.14 15.49 -7.69
C TRP A 532 1.26 16.40 -8.90
N SER A 533 1.47 17.70 -8.64
CA SER A 533 1.62 18.73 -9.67
C SER A 533 0.39 18.82 -10.59
N THR A 534 -0.79 18.55 -10.03
CA THR A 534 -2.08 18.75 -10.70
C THR A 534 -3.04 19.53 -9.79
N PRO A 535 -4.11 20.12 -10.33
CA PRO A 535 -5.16 20.78 -9.53
C PRO A 535 -5.93 19.86 -8.58
N TRP A 536 -5.66 18.55 -8.62
CA TRP A 536 -6.28 17.56 -7.76
C TRP A 536 -5.45 17.23 -6.52
N THR A 537 -4.24 17.80 -6.39
CA THR A 537 -3.28 17.45 -5.34
C THR A 537 -3.88 17.62 -3.95
N LEU A 538 -4.55 18.75 -3.68
CA LEU A 538 -5.21 19.00 -2.40
C LEU A 538 -6.30 17.96 -2.13
N VAL A 539 -7.20 17.75 -3.07
CA VAL A 539 -8.34 16.83 -2.92
C VAL A 539 -7.86 15.40 -2.67
N ASP A 540 -6.83 14.95 -3.40
CA ASP A 540 -6.27 13.62 -3.21
C ASP A 540 -5.57 13.48 -1.85
N THR A 541 -4.92 14.55 -1.37
CA THR A 541 -4.26 14.60 -0.06
C THR A 541 -5.28 14.59 1.08
N VAL A 542 -6.39 15.32 0.94
CA VAL A 542 -7.54 15.26 1.86
C VAL A 542 -8.08 13.84 1.92
N ALA A 543 -8.30 13.21 0.77
CA ALA A 543 -8.76 11.82 0.72
C ALA A 543 -7.73 10.85 1.35
N ALA A 544 -6.43 11.12 1.24
CA ALA A 544 -5.37 10.33 1.88
C ALA A 544 -5.37 10.47 3.41
N ALA A 545 -5.59 11.70 3.89
CA ALA A 545 -5.75 12.00 5.31
C ALA A 545 -6.96 11.27 5.92
N GLU A 546 -8.10 11.29 5.22
CA GLU A 546 -9.33 10.60 5.65
C GLU A 546 -9.13 9.08 5.68
N ARG A 547 -8.50 8.50 4.65
CA ARG A 547 -8.14 7.06 4.63
C ARG A 547 -7.23 6.66 5.78
N SER A 548 -6.38 7.59 6.24
CA SER A 548 -5.48 7.40 7.37
C SER A 548 -6.15 7.64 8.74
N GLY A 549 -7.46 7.92 8.78
CA GLY A 549 -8.19 8.18 10.01
C GLY A 549 -7.85 9.50 10.68
N THR A 550 -7.35 10.48 9.92
CA THR A 550 -7.00 11.81 10.43
C THR A 550 -8.05 12.85 10.07
N ILE A 551 -8.21 13.86 10.93
CA ILE A 551 -9.15 14.96 10.72
C ILE A 551 -8.44 16.08 9.98
N VAL A 552 -8.91 16.40 8.77
CA VAL A 552 -8.38 17.52 8.01
C VAL A 552 -8.92 18.84 8.56
N LYS A 553 -8.03 19.82 8.71
CA LYS A 553 -8.36 21.23 8.93
C LYS A 553 -7.75 22.07 7.82
N LEU A 554 -8.59 22.80 7.11
CA LEU A 554 -8.15 23.74 6.09
C LEU A 554 -7.99 25.11 6.76
N VAL A 555 -6.82 25.73 6.58
CA VAL A 555 -6.63 27.17 6.88
C VAL A 555 -7.00 27.99 5.65
N GLU A 556 -6.98 29.32 5.78
CA GLU A 556 -7.32 30.26 4.71
C GLU A 556 -6.52 29.96 3.41
N PRO A 557 -7.18 29.91 2.24
CA PRO A 557 -6.49 29.78 0.95
C PRO A 557 -5.53 30.94 0.67
N TRP A 558 -4.44 30.67 -0.03
CA TRP A 558 -3.49 31.71 -0.46
C TRP A 558 -2.92 31.40 -1.85
N TYR A 559 -2.40 32.43 -2.51
CA TYR A 559 -1.81 32.31 -3.84
C TYR A 559 -0.29 32.13 -3.77
N ASP A 560 0.25 31.36 -4.70
CA ASP A 560 1.67 31.19 -4.94
C ASP A 560 2.13 32.00 -6.17
N VAL A 561 3.43 32.23 -6.27
CA VAL A 561 4.04 33.10 -7.30
C VAL A 561 4.93 32.27 -8.20
N ASP A 562 4.31 31.47 -9.06
CA ASP A 562 4.98 30.50 -9.94
C ASP A 562 5.02 30.89 -11.42
N ASP A 563 4.10 31.76 -11.86
CA ASP A 563 3.99 32.23 -13.23
C ASP A 563 3.73 33.75 -13.30
N GLN A 564 3.57 34.25 -14.53
CA GLN A 564 3.36 35.68 -14.75
C GLN A 564 2.11 36.22 -14.05
N ALA A 565 1.01 35.45 -14.00
CA ALA A 565 -0.21 35.88 -13.34
C ALA A 565 -0.01 35.99 -11.81
N GLY A 566 0.70 35.03 -11.21
CA GLY A 566 1.10 35.10 -9.80
C GLY A 566 2.00 36.30 -9.51
N LEU A 567 2.92 36.63 -10.41
CA LEU A 567 3.80 37.79 -10.28
C LEU A 567 3.03 39.13 -10.37
N GLU A 568 2.11 39.26 -11.32
CA GLU A 568 1.24 40.44 -11.44
C GLU A 568 0.36 40.61 -10.21
N LYS A 569 -0.22 39.50 -9.71
CA LYS A 569 -0.98 39.48 -8.46
C LYS A 569 -0.13 39.93 -7.27
N LEU A 570 1.11 39.43 -7.14
CA LEU A 570 2.04 39.85 -6.11
C LEU A 570 2.37 41.35 -6.19
N ARG A 571 2.66 41.86 -7.39
CA ARG A 571 2.96 43.29 -7.61
C ARG A 571 1.78 44.16 -7.19
N ASN A 572 0.57 43.80 -7.60
CA ASN A 572 -0.65 44.51 -7.18
C ASN A 572 -0.88 44.42 -5.67
N HIS A 573 -0.61 43.25 -5.07
CA HIS A 573 -0.73 43.04 -3.63
C HIS A 573 0.22 43.96 -2.84
N LEU A 574 1.47 44.11 -3.29
CA LEU A 574 2.52 44.88 -2.62
C LEU A 574 2.57 46.36 -3.04
N ASN A 575 1.64 46.84 -3.87
CA ASN A 575 1.49 48.28 -4.15
C ASN A 575 0.96 49.06 -2.93
N ASP A 576 0.26 48.38 -2.02
CA ASP A 576 -0.17 48.94 -0.75
C ASP A 576 1.01 48.99 0.25
N THR A 577 1.15 50.10 0.98
CA THR A 577 2.31 50.35 1.85
C THR A 577 2.37 49.38 3.03
N ASP A 578 1.22 49.03 3.62
CA ASP A 578 1.14 48.12 4.75
C ASP A 578 1.45 46.68 4.32
N ARG A 579 0.98 46.30 3.12
CA ARG A 579 1.29 44.99 2.53
C ARG A 579 2.74 44.88 2.08
N ALA A 580 3.33 45.95 1.56
CA ALA A 580 4.76 46.01 1.26
C ALA A 580 5.61 45.83 2.54
N ALA A 581 5.16 46.37 3.67
CA ALA A 581 5.81 46.17 4.97
C ALA A 581 5.73 44.71 5.48
N ALA A 582 4.75 43.93 5.01
CA ALA A 582 4.64 42.50 5.30
C ALA A 582 5.62 41.63 4.49
N ALA A 583 6.15 42.11 3.36
CA ALA A 583 7.17 41.42 2.57
C ALA A 583 8.24 42.42 2.03
N PRO A 584 9.04 43.04 2.93
CA PRO A 584 9.90 44.17 2.58
C PRO A 584 11.06 43.79 1.64
N ALA A 585 11.65 42.61 1.79
CA ALA A 585 12.73 42.18 0.90
C ALA A 585 12.19 41.95 -0.51
N THR A 586 11.03 41.31 -0.60
CA THR A 586 10.33 41.03 -1.85
C THR A 586 9.92 42.32 -2.55
N ALA A 587 9.34 43.28 -1.82
CA ALA A 587 8.98 44.58 -2.36
C ALA A 587 10.20 45.36 -2.87
N ALA A 588 11.35 45.29 -2.16
CA ALA A 588 12.59 45.91 -2.59
C ALA A 588 13.16 45.24 -3.87
N ALA A 589 13.12 43.91 -3.95
CA ALA A 589 13.53 43.18 -5.14
C ALA A 589 12.67 43.54 -6.36
N LEU A 590 11.34 43.60 -6.19
CA LEU A 590 10.43 43.98 -7.28
C LEU A 590 10.69 45.41 -7.79
N ARG A 591 10.96 46.39 -6.91
CA ARG A 591 11.33 47.77 -7.30
C ARG A 591 12.68 47.90 -8.00
N LYS A 592 13.57 46.91 -7.83
CA LYS A 592 14.86 46.86 -8.53
C LYS A 592 14.70 46.28 -9.94
N ILE A 593 13.75 45.36 -10.11
CA ILE A 593 13.50 44.62 -11.35
C ILE A 593 12.58 45.41 -12.30
N PHE A 594 11.56 46.06 -11.76
CA PHE A 594 10.57 46.88 -12.48
C PHE A 594 10.64 48.33 -12.00
#